data_AF-A0A7K1J7M5-F1
#
_entry.id   AF-A0A7K1J7M5-F1
#
_cell.length_a   1.000
_cell.length_b   1.000
_cell.length_c   1.000
_cell.angle_alpha   90.00
_cell.angle_beta   90.00
_cell.angle_gamma   90.00
#
_symmetry.space_group_name_H-M   'P 1'
#
loop_
_entity.id
_entity.type
_entity.pdbx_description
1 polymer ?
#
loop_
_entity_poly.entity_id
_entity_poly.type
_entity_poly.pdbx_seq_one_letter_code
_entity_poly.pdbx_strand_id
1 'polypeptide(L)'
;MQLMEALDKAALKLSHYAIGNVTEWNDYWLFHPMDPDDPDTAILDPPVIKINKKTGEESLSTITDPDWRSIMKESKLVQMPEGVLPYMEHYTPYTSK
;
A
#
# COMPACT_ATOMS: atom_id res chain seq x y z
N MET A 1 15.69 1.57 6.13
CA MET A 1 15.14 0.44 5.34
C MET A 1 15.09 0.85 3.88
N GLN A 2 15.12 -0.09 2.93
CA GLN A 2 14.93 0.22 1.51
C GLN A 2 13.44 0.20 1.15
N LEU A 3 13.04 0.97 0.12
CA LEU A 3 11.63 1.05 -0.31
C LEU A 3 11.09 -0.29 -0.80
N MET A 4 11.89 -1.08 -1.53
CA MET A 4 11.47 -2.39 -2.01
C MET A 4 11.24 -3.38 -0.87
N GLU A 5 12.10 -3.38 0.15
CA GLU A 5 11.91 -4.18 1.37
C GLU A 5 10.60 -3.80 2.10
N ALA A 6 10.28 -2.50 2.11
CA ALA A 6 9.02 -2.01 2.68
C ALA A 6 7.80 -2.43 1.85
N LEU A 7 7.94 -2.47 0.52
CA LEU A 7 6.91 -2.90 -0.40
C LEU A 7 6.58 -4.38 -0.23
N ASP A 8 7.60 -5.24 -0.14
CA ASP A 8 7.45 -6.67 0.15
C ASP A 8 6.71 -6.88 1.48
N LYS A 9 7.13 -6.16 2.51
CA LYS A 9 6.52 -6.21 3.83
C LYS A 9 5.05 -5.78 3.82
N ALA A 10 4.73 -4.73 3.06
CA ALA A 10 3.35 -4.27 2.92
C ALA A 10 2.48 -5.29 2.17
N ALA A 11 3.00 -5.88 1.09
CA ALA A 11 2.29 -6.89 0.31
C ALA A 11 2.04 -8.19 1.11
N LEU A 12 3.01 -8.63 1.91
CA LEU A 12 2.85 -9.74 2.86
C LEU A 12 1.69 -9.53 3.83
N LYS A 13 1.55 -8.29 4.32
CA LYS A 13 0.57 -7.94 5.33
C LYS A 13 -0.81 -7.66 4.73
N LEU A 14 -0.87 -7.17 3.49
CA LEU A 14 -2.07 -7.05 2.68
C LEU A 14 -2.22 -8.23 1.72
N SER A 15 -2.12 -9.47 2.22
CA SER A 15 -2.07 -10.69 1.38
C SER A 15 -3.28 -10.89 0.43
N HIS A 16 -4.38 -10.17 0.63
CA HIS A 16 -5.58 -10.20 -0.20
C HIS A 16 -5.70 -9.03 -1.18
N TYR A 17 -4.78 -8.07 -1.13
CA TYR A 17 -4.77 -6.89 -1.98
C TYR A 17 -3.45 -6.81 -2.75
N ALA A 18 -3.50 -6.18 -3.92
CA ALA A 18 -2.30 -5.64 -4.51
C ALA A 18 -2.00 -4.25 -3.92
N ILE A 19 -0.75 -3.82 -3.94
CA ILE A 19 -0.38 -2.43 -3.68
C ILE A 19 -0.50 -1.67 -5.01
N GLY A 20 -1.49 -0.79 -5.12
CA GLY A 20 -1.73 -0.02 -6.34
C GLY A 20 -0.92 1.27 -6.42
N ASN A 21 -0.62 1.88 -5.27
CA ASN A 21 0.21 3.08 -5.20
C ASN A 21 0.94 3.19 -3.86
N VAL A 22 2.01 3.99 -3.86
CA VAL A 22 2.80 4.29 -2.67
C VAL A 22 2.92 5.80 -2.53
N THR A 23 2.64 6.31 -1.35
CA THR A 23 2.83 7.74 -1.02
C THR A 23 3.78 7.89 0.15
N GLU A 24 4.46 9.02 0.21
CA GLU A 24 5.39 9.40 1.25
C GLU A 24 4.78 10.47 2.14
N TRP A 25 4.80 10.27 3.45
CA TRP A 25 4.39 11.27 4.43
C TRP A 25 5.36 11.27 5.62
N ASN A 26 6.05 12.40 5.85
CA ASN A 26 7.07 12.55 6.88
C ASN A 26 8.13 11.43 6.83
N ASP A 27 8.35 10.70 7.93
CA ASP A 27 9.27 9.56 8.04
C ASP A 27 8.61 8.21 7.66
N TYR A 28 7.48 8.23 6.95
CA TYR A 28 6.71 7.03 6.60
C TYR A 28 6.47 6.87 5.10
N TRP A 29 6.42 5.61 4.67
CA TRP A 29 5.77 5.20 3.42
C TRP A 29 4.37 4.69 3.73
N LEU A 30 3.43 5.01 2.86
CA LEU A 30 2.03 4.59 2.93
C LEU A 30 1.75 3.77 1.67
N PHE A 31 1.35 2.52 1.86
CA PHE A 31 1.08 1.55 0.80
C PHE A 31 -0.42 1.38 0.68
N HIS A 32 -0.97 1.82 -0.44
CA HIS A 32 -2.41 1.84 -0.65
C HIS A 32 -2.84 0.57 -1.36
N PRO A 33 -3.83 -0.16 -0.80
CA PRO A 33 -4.32 -1.37 -1.41
C PRO A 33 -5.12 -1.05 -2.67
N MET A 34 -5.18 -2.05 -3.53
CA MET A 34 -5.95 -2.11 -4.75
C MET A 34 -6.52 -3.52 -4.85
N ASP A 35 -7.76 -3.62 -5.31
CA ASP A 35 -8.37 -4.93 -5.52
C ASP A 35 -7.72 -5.56 -6.76
N PRO A 36 -7.06 -6.72 -6.63
CA PRO A 36 -6.40 -7.37 -7.76
C PRO A 36 -7.39 -7.92 -8.79
N ASP A 37 -8.62 -8.25 -8.37
CA ASP A 37 -9.66 -8.82 -9.23
C ASP A 37 -10.50 -7.72 -9.91
N ASP A 38 -10.65 -6.56 -9.26
CA ASP A 38 -11.37 -5.40 -9.79
C ASP A 38 -10.59 -4.08 -9.60
N PRO A 39 -9.61 -3.81 -10.47
CA PRO A 39 -8.67 -2.70 -10.34
C PRO A 39 -9.32 -1.31 -10.41
N ASP A 40 -10.48 -1.21 -11.05
CA ASP A 40 -11.20 0.05 -11.28
C ASP A 40 -12.20 0.36 -10.15
N THR A 41 -12.45 -0.60 -9.25
CA THR A 41 -13.38 -0.43 -8.14
C THR A 41 -12.69 0.21 -6.93
N ALA A 42 -13.32 1.26 -6.41
CA ALA A 42 -12.91 1.85 -5.15
C ALA A 42 -13.20 0.90 -3.99
N ILE A 43 -12.16 0.47 -3.27
CA ILE A 43 -12.30 -0.29 -2.03
C ILE A 43 -12.97 0.60 -0.98
N LEU A 44 -13.98 0.07 -0.30
CA LEU A 44 -14.66 0.76 0.79
C LEU A 44 -13.86 0.59 2.08
N ASP A 45 -13.39 1.70 2.65
CA ASP A 45 -12.51 1.75 3.83
C ASP A 45 -11.20 0.92 3.68
N PRO A 46 -10.34 1.25 2.69
CA PRO A 46 -9.14 0.47 2.40
C PRO A 46 -8.16 0.47 3.60
N PRO A 47 -7.64 -0.70 4.01
CA PRO A 47 -6.57 -0.76 4.99
C PRO A 47 -5.27 -0.28 4.36
N VAL A 48 -4.78 0.88 4.78
CA VAL A 48 -3.49 1.41 4.33
C VAL A 48 -2.40 1.00 5.30
N ILE A 49 -1.32 0.46 4.75
CA ILE A 49 -0.15 0.11 5.54
C ILE A 49 0.79 1.29 5.60
N LYS A 50 1.15 1.68 6.81
CA LYS A 50 2.13 2.71 7.11
C LYS A 50 3.39 2.08 7.66
N ILE A 51 4.54 2.35 7.05
CA ILE A 51 5.85 1.81 7.44
C ILE A 51 6.84 2.93 7.67
N ASN A 52 7.50 2.93 8.82
CA ASN A 52 8.54 3.91 9.14
C ASN A 52 9.82 3.62 8.35
N LYS A 53 10.36 4.61 7.67
CA LYS A 53 11.55 4.49 6.80
C LYS A 53 12.83 4.12 7.55
N LYS A 54 12.94 4.56 8.81
CA LYS A 54 14.12 4.38 9.66
C LYS A 54 14.03 3.08 10.44
N THR A 55 12.91 2.85 11.15
CA THR A 55 12.76 1.72 12.07
C THR A 55 12.16 0.47 11.42
N GLY A 56 11.47 0.62 10.29
CA GLY A 56 10.72 -0.47 9.66
C GLY A 56 9.47 -0.88 10.43
N GLU A 57 9.09 -0.14 11.47
CA GLU A 57 7.85 -0.35 12.22
C GLU A 57 6.63 -0.12 11.31
N GLU A 58 5.66 -1.02 11.38
CA GLU A 58 4.47 -1.03 10.54
C GLU A 58 3.21 -0.81 11.38
N SER A 59 2.22 -0.16 10.79
CA SER A 59 0.90 0.02 11.37
C SER A 59 -0.16 0.01 10.27
N LEU A 60 -1.35 -0.47 10.61
CA LEU A 60 -2.52 -0.37 9.74
C LEU A 60 -3.28 0.92 10.09
N SER A 61 -3.64 1.68 9.07
CA SER A 61 -4.50 2.86 9.17
C SER A 61 -5.69 2.68 8.24
N THR A 62 -6.84 3.23 8.63
CA THR A 62 -8.05 3.23 7.80
C THR A 62 -8.44 4.67 7.49
N ILE A 63 -9.30 4.90 6.50
CA ILE A 63 -9.76 6.25 6.12
C ILE A 63 -10.59 6.89 7.23
N THR A 64 -11.13 6.09 8.14
CA THR A 64 -11.83 6.58 9.34
C THR A 64 -10.91 7.20 10.39
N ASP A 65 -9.59 7.09 10.24
CA ASP A 65 -8.63 7.76 11.10
C ASP A 65 -8.82 9.30 10.99
N PRO A 66 -9.02 10.03 12.12
CA PRO A 66 -9.24 11.48 12.11
C PRO A 66 -8.18 12.26 11.34
N ASP A 67 -6.95 11.76 11.33
CA ASP A 67 -5.82 12.43 10.71
C ASP A 67 -5.63 12.04 9.23
N TRP A 68 -6.39 11.07 8.72
CA TRP A 68 -6.24 10.51 7.38
C TRP A 68 -6.32 11.58 6.27
N ARG A 69 -7.28 12.50 6.38
CA ARG A 69 -7.44 13.58 5.40
C ARG A 69 -6.25 14.54 5.37
N SER A 70 -5.63 14.78 6.53
CA SER A 70 -4.44 15.62 6.63
C SER A 70 -3.22 14.90 6.05
N ILE A 71 -3.06 13.62 6.39
CA ILE A 71 -2.02 12.74 5.84
C ILE A 71 -2.09 12.72 4.31
N MET A 72 -3.27 12.53 3.72
CA MET A 72 -3.45 12.46 2.27
C MET A 72 -3.21 13.79 1.54
N LYS A 73 -3.45 14.92 2.20
CA LYS A 73 -3.16 16.26 1.63
C LYS A 73 -1.68 16.58 1.61
N GLU A 74 -0.95 16.07 2.60
CA GLU A 74 0.47 16.33 2.78
C GLU A 74 1.36 15.24 2.16
N SER A 75 0.80 14.08 1.86
CA SER A 75 1.52 12.98 1.25
C SER A 75 1.88 13.28 -0.21
N LYS A 76 3.01 12.72 -0.64
CA LYS A 76 3.50 12.85 -2.01
C LYS A 76 3.57 11.49 -2.67
N LEU A 77 3.14 11.40 -3.92
CA LEU A 77 3.26 10.16 -4.68
C LEU A 77 4.74 9.79 -4.85
N VAL A 78 5.09 8.54 -4.50
CA VAL A 78 6.43 7.99 -4.73
C VAL A 78 6.47 7.46 -6.15
N GLN A 79 7.47 7.90 -6.93
CA GLN A 79 7.71 7.34 -8.25
C GLN A 79 8.32 5.95 -8.11
N MET A 80 7.52 4.93 -8.40
CA MET A 80 7.99 3.56 -8.49
C MET A 80 8.59 3.28 -9.87
N PRO A 81 9.56 2.37 -9.98
CA PRO A 81 10.04 1.91 -11.28
C PRO A 81 8.90 1.32 -12.13
N GLU A 82 9.03 1.44 -13.45
CA GLU A 82 8.05 0.89 -14.39
C GLU A 82 7.89 -0.63 -14.20
N GLY A 83 6.63 -1.10 -14.21
CA GLY A 83 6.30 -2.51 -14.04
C GLY A 83 6.33 -3.03 -12.60
N VAL A 84 6.65 -2.20 -11.60
CA VAL A 84 6.64 -2.63 -10.18
C VAL A 84 5.23 -2.64 -9.59
N LEU A 85 4.39 -1.67 -9.93
CA LEU A 85 3.01 -1.60 -9.47
C LEU A 85 2.02 -2.01 -10.58
N PRO A 86 0.88 -2.63 -10.25
CA PRO A 86 0.48 -3.06 -8.91
C PRO A 86 1.35 -4.23 -8.39
N TYR A 87 1.71 -4.19 -7.11
CA TYR A 87 2.62 -5.18 -6.51
C TYR A 87 1.90 -6.13 -5.55
N MET A 88 2.15 -7.43 -5.67
CA MET A 88 1.60 -8.45 -4.77
C MET A 88 2.59 -9.60 -4.66
N GLU A 89 2.91 -10.03 -3.43
CA GLU A 89 3.95 -11.06 -3.21
C GLU A 89 3.51 -12.46 -3.70
N HIS A 90 2.20 -12.69 -3.83
CA HIS A 90 1.62 -13.99 -4.22
C HIS A 90 0.42 -13.82 -5.18
N TYR A 91 0.65 -13.35 -6.40
CA TYR A 91 -0.39 -13.42 -7.43
C TYR A 91 -0.49 -14.86 -7.97
N THR A 92 -1.31 -15.70 -7.32
CA THR A 92 -1.92 -16.84 -8.00
C THR A 92 -3.25 -16.38 -8.57
N PRO A 93 -3.38 -16.14 -9.88
CA PRO A 93 -4.70 -15.87 -10.46
C PRO A 93 -5.59 -17.06 -10.10
N TYR A 94 -6.81 -16.78 -9.60
CA TYR A 94 -7.83 -17.80 -9.47
C TYR A 94 -8.00 -18.48 -10.83
N THR A 95 -7.43 -19.67 -10.98
CA THR A 95 -7.80 -20.57 -12.07
C THR A 95 -9.21 -21.03 -11.74
N SER A 96 -10.21 -20.34 -12.30
CA SER A 96 -11.57 -20.86 -12.34
C SER A 96 -11.48 -22.26 -12.95
N LYS A 97 -11.83 -23.27 -12.15
CA LYS A 97 -12.02 -24.65 -12.59
C LYS A 97 -13.24 -24.75 -13.51
#